data_AF-A0A927RFD4-F1
#
_entry.id   AF-A0A927RFD4-F1
#
_cell.length_a   1.000
_cell.length_b   1.000
_cell.length_c   1.000
_cell.angle_alpha   90.00
_cell.angle_beta   90.00
_cell.angle_gamma   90.00
#
_symmetry.space_group_name_H-M   'P 1'
#
loop_
_entity.id
_entity.type
_entity.pdbx_description
1 polymer ?
#
loop_
_entity_poly.entity_id
_entity_poly.type
_entity_poly.pdbx_seq_one_letter_code
_entity_poly.pdbx_strand_id
1 'polypeptide(L)'
;MENYIKESKNGFGLDNMTSHSFQVNEAKMTLSLLAYNFTNWLRTLVFPEGQKQMQIQTIRERIVKVTSKLVKSGRSLYFKLSSSFVYQKFYWNILTRIQQLKIE
;
A
#
# COMPACT_ATOMS: atom_id res chain seq x y z
N MET A 1 -3.40 20.58 2.10
CA MET A 1 -4.54 20.11 1.27
C MET A 1 -4.09 19.79 -0.16
N GLU A 2 -3.32 20.66 -0.81
CA GLU A 2 -2.83 20.47 -2.19
C GLU A 2 -2.10 19.13 -2.43
N ASN A 3 -1.20 18.71 -1.54
CA ASN A 3 -0.45 17.47 -1.70
C ASN A 3 -1.34 16.21 -1.71
N TYR A 4 -2.43 16.22 -0.95
CA TYR A 4 -3.38 15.09 -0.94
C TYR A 4 -4.12 14.99 -2.28
N ILE A 5 -4.54 16.11 -2.87
CA ILE A 5 -5.20 16.14 -4.18
C ILE A 5 -4.24 15.65 -5.27
N LYS A 6 -2.98 16.11 -5.26
CA LYS A 6 -1.94 15.67 -6.19
C LYS A 6 -1.67 14.17 -6.07
N GLU A 7 -1.59 13.66 -4.84
CA GLU A 7 -1.39 12.24 -4.58
C GLU A 7 -2.57 11.40 -5.07
N SER A 8 -3.81 11.82 -4.83
CA SER A 8 -4.99 11.10 -5.28
C SER A 8 -5.12 11.07 -6.81
N LYS A 9 -4.83 12.19 -7.49
CA LYS A 9 -4.77 12.22 -8.97
C LYS A 9 -3.64 11.35 -9.50
N ASN A 10 -2.39 11.71 -9.20
CA ASN A 10 -1.22 11.11 -9.86
C ASN A 10 -0.88 9.72 -9.31
N GLY A 11 -1.12 9.48 -8.02
CA GLY A 11 -0.76 8.26 -7.33
C GLY A 11 -1.79 7.14 -7.47
N PHE A 12 -3.08 7.49 -7.59
CA PHE A 12 -4.21 6.54 -7.67
C PHE A 12 -5.01 6.65 -8.97
N GLY A 13 -4.62 7.55 -9.88
CA GLY A 13 -5.18 7.66 -11.22
C GLY A 13 -6.62 8.16 -11.25
N LEU A 14 -7.02 9.00 -10.29
CA LEU A 14 -8.38 9.58 -10.26
C LEU A 14 -8.68 10.49 -11.46
N ASP A 15 -7.66 10.92 -12.20
CA ASP A 15 -7.79 11.66 -13.46
C ASP A 15 -7.93 10.76 -14.70
N ASN A 16 -7.78 9.44 -14.56
CA ASN A 16 -7.75 8.50 -15.68
C ASN A 16 -9.08 7.77 -15.88
N MET A 17 -10.16 8.51 -16.18
CA MET A 17 -11.51 7.96 -16.43
C MET A 17 -11.86 8.03 -17.92
N THR A 18 -11.15 7.25 -18.72
CA THR A 18 -11.16 7.35 -20.19
C THR A 18 -12.16 6.44 -20.89
N SER A 19 -12.95 5.64 -20.16
CA SER A 19 -13.98 4.79 -20.78
C SER A 19 -15.16 5.64 -21.26
N HIS A 20 -15.84 5.19 -22.31
CA HIS A 20 -17.10 5.77 -22.76
C HIS A 20 -18.30 5.37 -21.88
N SER A 21 -18.19 4.28 -21.10
CA SER A 21 -19.24 3.85 -20.18
C SER A 21 -19.08 4.54 -18.82
N PHE A 22 -20.15 5.22 -18.38
CA PHE A 22 -20.23 5.84 -17.07
C PHE A 22 -19.99 4.83 -15.94
N GLN A 23 -20.65 3.67 -16.01
CA GLN A 23 -20.57 2.63 -14.98
C GLN A 23 -19.15 2.08 -14.84
N VAL A 24 -18.41 1.93 -15.95
CA VAL A 24 -17.01 1.50 -15.92
C VAL A 24 -16.13 2.54 -15.23
N ASN A 25 -16.32 3.83 -15.54
CA ASN A 25 -15.57 4.91 -14.90
C ASN A 25 -15.92 5.06 -13.41
N GLU A 26 -17.20 4.92 -13.06
CA GLU A 26 -17.66 4.93 -11.67
C GLU A 26 -17.00 3.80 -10.86
N ALA A 27 -17.05 2.56 -11.36
CA ALA A 27 -16.42 1.43 -10.70
C ALA A 27 -14.90 1.63 -10.52
N LYS A 28 -14.22 2.15 -11.57
CA LYS A 28 -12.79 2.47 -11.51
C LYS A 28 -12.49 3.55 -10.47
N MET A 29 -13.28 4.63 -10.43
CA MET A 29 -13.13 5.71 -9.46
C MET A 29 -13.32 5.21 -8.02
N THR A 30 -14.36 4.41 -7.78
CA THR A 30 -14.61 3.79 -6.47
C THR A 30 -13.44 2.92 -6.02
N LEU A 31 -12.87 2.11 -6.92
CA LEU A 31 -11.71 1.28 -6.59
C LEU A 31 -10.47 2.13 -6.27
N SER A 32 -10.22 3.20 -7.02
CA SER A 32 -9.14 4.16 -6.75
C SER A 32 -9.31 4.85 -5.39
N LEU A 33 -10.54 5.24 -5.02
CA LEU A 33 -10.84 5.83 -3.71
C LEU A 33 -10.64 4.83 -2.56
N LEU A 34 -11.05 3.57 -2.75
CA LEU A 34 -10.80 2.51 -1.77
C LEU A 34 -9.30 2.28 -1.56
N ALA A 35 -8.53 2.19 -2.64
CA ALA A 35 -7.08 2.04 -2.56
C ALA A 35 -6.41 3.23 -1.85
N TYR A 36 -6.89 4.46 -2.09
CA TYR A 36 -6.43 5.67 -1.41
C TYR A 36 -6.68 5.57 0.10
N ASN A 37 -7.90 5.22 0.49
CA ASN A 37 -8.28 5.08 1.89
C ASN A 37 -7.51 3.96 2.60
N PHE A 38 -7.33 2.79 1.97
CA PHE A 38 -6.50 1.73 2.54
C PHE A 38 -5.05 2.16 2.75
N THR A 39 -4.49 2.94 1.84
CA THR A 39 -3.13 3.49 1.99
C THR A 39 -3.06 4.49 3.14
N ASN A 40 -4.10 5.32 3.32
CA ASN A 40 -4.18 6.24 4.45
C ASN A 40 -4.30 5.50 5.78
N TRP A 41 -5.13 4.47 5.86
CA TRP A 41 -5.23 3.64 7.07
C TRP A 41 -3.93 2.92 7.37
N LEU A 42 -3.24 2.39 6.36
CA LEU A 42 -1.92 1.80 6.54
C LEU A 42 -0.94 2.80 7.14
N ARG A 43 -0.92 4.05 6.63
CA ARG A 43 -0.10 5.13 7.18
C ARG A 43 -0.47 5.46 8.63
N THR A 44 -1.75 5.66 8.92
CA THR A 44 -2.20 6.14 10.23
C THR A 44 -2.09 5.06 11.31
N LEU A 45 -2.49 3.83 11.00
CA LEU A 45 -2.62 2.75 11.98
C LEU A 45 -1.32 1.95 12.14
N VAL A 46 -0.54 1.78 11.07
CA VAL A 46 0.53 0.78 11.02
C VAL A 46 1.92 1.39 10.87
N PHE A 47 2.05 2.61 10.33
CA PHE A 47 3.39 3.18 10.11
C PHE A 47 3.95 3.85 11.37
N PRO A 48 5.27 3.75 11.64
CA PRO A 48 5.94 4.51 12.69
C PRO A 48 5.79 6.02 12.48
N GLU A 49 5.83 6.83 13.55
CA GLU A 49 5.54 8.28 13.50
C GLU A 49 6.34 9.02 12.42
N GLY A 50 7.64 8.74 12.28
CA GLY A 50 8.49 9.40 11.28
C GLY A 50 8.22 9.00 9.82
N GLN A 51 7.34 8.02 9.58
CA GLN A 51 7.09 7.45 8.26
C GLN A 51 5.63 7.64 7.79
N LYS A 52 4.75 8.19 8.64
CA LYS A 52 3.34 8.42 8.30
C LYS A 52 3.15 9.38 7.11
N GLN A 53 4.09 10.27 6.85
CA GLN A 53 4.04 11.22 5.74
C GLN A 53 4.56 10.67 4.41
N MET A 54 4.91 9.38 4.33
CA MET A 54 5.35 8.77 3.08
C MET A 54 4.26 8.87 2.00
N GLN A 55 4.68 9.22 0.79
CA GLN A 55 3.78 9.25 -0.37
C GLN A 55 3.54 7.84 -0.91
N ILE A 56 2.41 7.62 -1.57
CA ILE A 56 2.03 6.32 -2.17
C ILE A 56 3.12 5.75 -3.07
N GLN A 57 3.85 6.57 -3.83
CA GLN A 57 4.91 6.07 -4.70
C GLN A 57 6.02 5.37 -3.89
N THR A 58 6.45 5.98 -2.79
CA THR A 58 7.43 5.37 -1.88
C THR A 58 6.87 4.15 -1.17
N ILE A 59 5.59 4.18 -0.76
CA ILE A 59 4.92 3.01 -0.15
C ILE A 59 4.88 1.85 -1.14
N ARG A 60 4.54 2.14 -2.40
CA ARG A 60 4.47 1.15 -3.48
C ARG A 60 5.83 0.50 -3.69
N GLU A 61 6.92 1.27 -3.69
CA GLU A 61 8.28 0.74 -3.84
C GLU A 61 8.74 -0.08 -2.63
N ARG A 62 8.43 0.37 -1.42
CA ARG A 62 8.97 -0.25 -0.19
C ARG A 62 8.14 -1.41 0.36
N ILE A 63 6.84 -1.48 0.04
CA ILE A 63 5.91 -2.47 0.60
C ILE A 63 5.22 -3.29 -0.49
N VAL A 64 4.71 -2.66 -1.55
CA VAL A 64 3.84 -3.35 -2.54
C VAL A 64 4.64 -4.09 -3.62
N LYS A 65 5.64 -3.43 -4.22
CA LYS A 65 6.49 -3.95 -5.30
C LYS A 65 7.65 -4.79 -4.76
N VAL A 66 7.51 -5.36 -3.56
CA VAL A 66 8.56 -6.17 -2.95
C VAL A 66 8.59 -7.54 -3.60
N THR A 67 9.64 -7.81 -4.37
CA THR A 67 9.88 -9.16 -4.90
C THR A 67 10.35 -10.07 -3.78
N SER A 68 9.60 -11.14 -3.54
CA SER A 68 9.93 -12.15 -2.54
C SER A 68 9.58 -13.54 -3.05
N LYS A 69 10.25 -14.57 -2.52
CA LYS A 69 9.91 -15.96 -2.78
C LYS A 69 8.93 -16.42 -1.71
N LEU A 70 7.74 -16.88 -2.10
CA LEU A 70 6.85 -17.57 -1.19
C LEU A 70 7.39 -18.99 -0.95
N VAL A 71 7.67 -19.33 0.31
CA VAL A 71 8.22 -20.63 0.71
C VAL A 71 7.27 -21.27 1.71
N LYS A 72 7.02 -22.58 1.55
CA LYS A 72 6.31 -23.38 2.53
C LYS A 72 7.31 -24.09 3.43
N SER A 73 7.18 -23.91 4.74
CA SER A 73 7.93 -24.65 5.75
C SER A 73 6.94 -25.30 6.71
N GLY A 74 6.91 -26.64 6.75
CA GLY A 74 5.88 -27.39 7.46
C GLY A 74 4.47 -27.04 6.97
N ARG A 75 3.62 -26.53 7.88
CA ARG A 75 2.22 -26.14 7.59
C ARG A 75 2.06 -24.64 7.30
N SER A 76 3.13 -23.87 7.30
CA SER A 76 3.09 -22.41 7.23
C SER A 76 3.74 -21.87 5.96
N LEU A 77 3.21 -20.76 5.46
CA LEU A 77 3.74 -20.02 4.32
C LEU A 77 4.50 -18.79 4.83
N TYR A 78 5.69 -18.56 4.29
CA TYR A 78 6.54 -17.44 4.64
C TYR A 78 7.10 -16.77 3.40
N PHE A 79 7.22 -15.44 3.47
CA PHE A 79 7.92 -14.67 2.45
C PHE A 79 9.42 -14.69 2.74
N LYS A 80 10.21 -15.17 1.78
CA LYS A 80 11.67 -15.03 1.78
C LYS A 80 12.04 -13.81 0.95
N LEU A 81 12.37 -12.72 1.63
CA LEU A 81 12.85 -11.49 0.99
C LEU A 81 14.28 -11.70 0.46
N SER A 82 14.64 -10.96 -0.59
CA SER A 82 16.01 -10.91 -1.09
C SER A 82 16.93 -10.28 -0.03
N SER A 83 18.13 -10.84 0.17
CA SER A 83 19.14 -10.28 1.08
C SER A 83 19.55 -8.86 0.71
N SER A 84 19.51 -8.51 -0.58
CA SER A 84 19.84 -7.18 -1.10
C SER A 84 18.71 -6.16 -0.95
N PHE A 85 17.53 -6.56 -0.46
CA PHE A 85 16.41 -5.64 -0.29
C PHE A 85 16.67 -4.69 0.89
N VAL A 86 16.89 -3.41 0.60
CA VAL A 86 17.31 -2.41 1.59
C VAL A 86 16.26 -2.21 2.69
N TYR A 87 14.98 -2.36 2.36
CA TYR A 87 13.87 -2.06 3.28
C TYR A 87 13.33 -3.28 4.03
N GLN A 88 14.08 -4.39 4.10
CA GLN A 88 13.65 -5.62 4.80
C GLN A 88 13.19 -5.36 6.24
N LYS A 89 13.97 -4.62 7.02
CA LYS A 89 13.65 -4.30 8.42
C LYS A 89 12.33 -3.53 8.53
N PHE A 90 12.12 -2.56 7.63
CA PHE A 90 10.90 -1.77 7.58
C PHE A 90 9.70 -2.64 7.18
N TYR A 91 9.82 -3.45 6.13
CA TYR A 91 8.77 -4.36 5.69
C TYR A 91 8.30 -5.31 6.80
N TRP A 92 9.24 -5.97 7.47
CA TRP A 92 8.91 -6.89 8.57
C TRP A 92 8.31 -6.16 9.77
N ASN A 93 8.80 -4.96 10.11
CA ASN A 93 8.19 -4.15 11.16
C ASN A 93 6.71 -3.84 10.85
N ILE A 94 6.43 -3.38 9.62
CA ILE A 94 5.06 -3.10 9.18
C ILE A 94 4.20 -4.38 9.22
N LEU A 95 4.68 -5.50 8.68
CA LEU A 95 3.92 -6.75 8.68
C LEU A 95 3.60 -7.22 10.11
N THR A 96 4.56 -7.14 11.03
CA THR A 96 4.34 -7.47 12.45
C THR A 96 3.29 -6.55 13.07
N ARG A 97 3.35 -5.24 12.80
CA ARG A 97 2.35 -4.28 13.30
C ARG A 97 0.95 -4.56 12.74
N ILE A 98 0.84 -4.98 11.48
CA ILE A 98 -0.44 -5.43 10.89
C ILE A 98 -0.98 -6.65 11.63
N GLN A 99 -0.14 -7.66 11.86
CA GLN A 99 -0.55 -8.90 12.53
C GLN A 99 -0.96 -8.70 13.99
N GLN A 100 -0.42 -7.65 14.64
CA GLN A 100 -0.76 -7.27 16.01
C GLN A 100 -1.86 -6.22 16.09
N LEU A 101 -2.33 -5.70 14.95
CA LEU A 101 -3.36 -4.67 14.91
C LEU A 101 -4.66 -5.26 15.44
N LYS A 102 -5.13 -4.73 16.57
CA LYS A 102 -6.46 -4.98 17.09
C LYS A 102 -7.33 -3.79 16.71
N ILE A 103 -8.40 -4.06 15.97
CA ILE A 103 -9.43 -3.08 15.69
C ILE A 103 -10.48 -3.32 16.78
N GLU A 104 -10.61 -2.37 17.70
CA GLU A 104 -11.69 -2.36 18.70
C GLU A 104 -13.02 -1.97 18.06
#